data_AF-A0A8J4B3Q4-F1
#
_entry.id   AF-A0A8J4B3Q4-F1
#
_cell.length_a   1.000
_cell.length_b   1.000
_cell.length_c   1.000
_cell.angle_alpha   90.00
_cell.angle_beta   90.00
_cell.angle_gamma   90.00
#
_symmetry.space_group_name_H-M   'P 1'
#
loop_
_entity.id
_entity.type
_entity.pdbx_description
1 polymer ?
#
loop_
_entity_poly.entity_id
_entity_poly.type
_entity_poly.pdbx_seq_one_letter_code
_entity_poly.pdbx_strand_id
1 'polypeptide(L)'
;MLSARDKGTGAALTNDQVAAQVQSFIVAGYEPTANTLTFTVYCIATHPEVEKRLVAEVDEVVGRNRIPNEADLERLPYTEAVLYEAMRLYPPAHITSRLVQPDAIERCRVNILWSR
;
A
#
# COMPACT_ATOMS: atom_id res chain seq x y z
N MET A 1 -8.40 13.35 -11.43
CA MET A 1 -9.56 12.47 -11.20
C MET A 1 -10.85 13.12 -11.71
N LEU A 2 -11.28 14.27 -11.17
CA LEU A 2 -12.57 14.88 -11.54
C LEU A 2 -12.67 15.39 -12.99
N SER A 3 -11.55 15.82 -13.57
CA SER A 3 -11.45 16.24 -14.97
C SER A 3 -11.10 15.12 -15.94
N ALA A 4 -10.85 13.91 -15.42
CA ALA A 4 -10.48 12.77 -16.25
C ALA A 4 -11.71 12.24 -17.00
N ARG A 5 -11.50 11.83 -18.25
CA ARG A 5 -12.52 11.20 -19.08
C ARG A 5 -12.11 9.78 -19.40
N ASP A 6 -13.09 8.90 -19.48
CA ASP A 6 -12.87 7.53 -19.95
C ASP A 6 -12.31 7.55 -21.38
N LYS A 7 -11.25 6.77 -21.63
CA LYS A 7 -10.54 6.78 -22.91
C LYS A 7 -11.32 6.10 -24.04
N GLY A 8 -12.24 5.19 -23.72
CA GLY A 8 -13.05 4.47 -24.71
C GLY A 8 -14.34 5.20 -25.09
N THR A 9 -14.99 5.81 -24.10
CA THR A 9 -16.33 6.41 -24.24
C THR A 9 -16.32 7.94 -24.18
N GLY A 10 -15.24 8.57 -23.70
CA GLY A 10 -15.16 10.02 -23.49
C GLY A 10 -16.00 10.54 -22.31
N ALA A 11 -16.69 9.64 -21.59
CA ALA A 11 -17.56 9.98 -20.49
C ALA A 11 -16.77 10.49 -19.28
N ALA A 12 -17.34 11.45 -18.55
CA ALA A 12 -16.88 11.84 -17.23
C ALA A 12 -17.66 11.03 -16.17
N LEU A 13 -17.10 10.93 -14.96
CA LEU A 13 -17.82 10.36 -13.83
C LEU A 13 -19.02 11.25 -13.47
N THR A 14 -20.15 10.63 -13.13
CA THR A 14 -21.30 11.33 -12.54
C THR A 14 -21.00 11.73 -11.09
N ASN A 15 -21.77 12.67 -10.54
CA ASN A 15 -21.60 13.07 -9.13
C ASN A 15 -21.77 11.88 -8.16
N ASP A 16 -22.71 10.98 -8.43
CA ASP A 16 -22.92 9.78 -7.62
C ASP A 16 -21.73 8.82 -7.67
N GLN A 17 -21.13 8.65 -8.86
CA GLN A 17 -19.92 7.84 -9.02
C GLN A 17 -18.73 8.48 -8.31
N VAL A 18 -18.60 9.80 -8.34
CA VAL A 18 -17.56 10.52 -7.59
C VAL A 18 -17.76 10.30 -6.08
N ALA A 19 -18.98 10.43 -5.57
CA ALA A 19 -19.28 10.20 -4.16
C ALA A 19 -18.97 8.75 -3.72
N ALA A 20 -19.37 7.77 -4.54
CA ALA A 20 -19.05 6.36 -4.31
C ALA A 20 -17.53 6.10 -4.30
N GLN A 21 -16.78 6.80 -5.16
CA GLN A 21 -15.33 6.66 -5.22
C GLN A 21 -14.65 7.25 -3.98
N VAL A 22 -15.14 8.37 -3.44
CA VAL A 22 -14.66 8.94 -2.17
C VAL A 22 -14.83 7.93 -1.03
N GLN A 23 -16.01 7.31 -0.92
CA GLN A 23 -16.26 6.26 0.08
C GLN A 23 -15.28 5.08 -0.11
N SER A 24 -15.06 4.66 -1.36
CA SER A 24 -14.13 3.57 -1.67
C SER A 24 -12.70 3.89 -1.26
N PHE A 25 -12.21 5.12 -1.46
CA PHE A 25 -10.88 5.53 -1.03
C PHE A 25 -10.74 5.56 0.49
N ILE A 26 -11.77 6.02 1.21
CA ILE A 26 -11.75 6.03 2.68
C ILE A 26 -11.66 4.59 3.20
N VAL A 27 -12.52 3.70 2.73
CA VAL A 27 -12.51 2.30 3.19
C VAL A 27 -11.20 1.60 2.83
N ALA A 28 -10.73 1.73 1.59
CA ALA A 28 -9.50 1.08 1.14
C ALA A 28 -8.23 1.67 1.77
N GLY A 29 -8.24 2.95 2.14
CA GLY A 29 -7.05 3.65 2.65
C GLY A 29 -6.97 3.72 4.17
N TYR A 30 -8.10 3.81 4.87
CA TYR A 30 -8.13 4.12 6.30
C TYR A 30 -7.62 2.96 7.16
N GLU A 31 -8.30 1.81 7.12
CA GLU A 31 -7.94 0.67 7.97
C GLU A 31 -6.53 0.13 7.66
N PRO A 32 -6.11 -0.03 6.39
CA PRO A 32 -4.77 -0.52 6.09
C PRO A 32 -3.67 0.42 6.57
N THR A 33 -3.83 1.74 6.36
CA THR A 33 -2.83 2.72 6.81
C THR A 33 -2.76 2.78 8.33
N ALA A 34 -3.91 2.77 9.01
CA ALA A 34 -3.96 2.75 10.46
C ALA A 34 -3.24 1.52 11.03
N ASN A 35 -3.53 0.32 10.51
CA ASN A 35 -2.88 -0.92 10.94
C ASN A 35 -1.37 -0.90 10.69
N THR A 36 -0.92 -0.45 9.50
CA THR A 36 0.52 -0.32 9.21
C THR A 36 1.21 0.57 10.23
N LEU A 37 0.65 1.74 10.55
CA LEU A 37 1.24 2.65 11.54
C LEU A 37 1.23 2.05 12.95
N THR A 38 0.14 1.40 13.35
CA THR A 38 0.04 0.71 14.64
C THR A 38 1.15 -0.33 14.80
N PHE A 39 1.33 -1.22 13.83
CA PHE A 39 2.36 -2.26 13.91
C PHE A 39 3.77 -1.72 13.75
N THR A 40 3.96 -0.64 12.97
CA THR A 40 5.26 0.05 12.88
C THR A 40 5.68 0.59 14.23
N VAL A 41 4.80 1.32 14.92
CA VAL A 41 5.06 1.85 16.27
C VAL A 41 5.30 0.71 17.27
N TYR A 42 4.51 -0.36 17.20
CA TYR A 42 4.72 -1.55 18.03
C TYR A 42 6.12 -2.17 17.81
N CYS A 43 6.56 -2.34 16.56
CA CYS A 43 7.88 -2.88 16.25
C CYS A 43 8.99 -1.97 16.78
N ILE A 44 8.88 -0.65 16.60
CA ILE A 44 9.85 0.33 17.13
C ILE A 44 9.92 0.24 18.65
N ALA A 45 8.77 0.26 19.34
CA ALA A 45 8.70 0.24 20.80
C ALA A 45 9.25 -1.06 21.43
N THR A 46 9.27 -2.15 20.67
CA THR A 46 9.77 -3.46 21.13
C THR A 46 11.23 -3.72 20.74
N HIS A 47 11.85 -2.83 19.94
CA HIS A 47 13.21 -2.97 19.43
C HIS A 47 14.01 -1.67 19.62
N PRO A 48 14.58 -1.43 20.83
CA PRO A 48 15.26 -0.17 21.15
C PRO A 48 16.44 0.18 20.24
N GLU A 49 17.10 -0.82 19.67
CA GLU A 49 18.15 -0.63 18.66
C GLU A 49 17.62 -0.08 17.34
N VAL A 50 16.41 -0.49 16.93
CA VAL A 50 15.74 0.04 15.75
C VAL A 50 15.32 1.48 15.99
N GLU A 51 14.73 1.77 17.14
CA GLU A 51 14.36 3.14 17.55
C GLU A 51 15.57 4.08 17.50
N LYS A 52 16.68 3.70 18.16
CA LYS A 52 17.91 4.52 18.18
C LYS A 52 18.42 4.84 16.79
N ARG A 53 18.45 3.84 15.90
CA ARG A 53 18.94 4.03 14.53
C ARG A 53 17.99 4.87 13.68
N LEU A 54 16.68 4.70 13.85
CA LEU A 54 15.66 5.49 13.15
C LEU A 54 15.71 6.95 13.59
N VAL A 55 15.79 7.22 14.89
CA VAL A 55 15.90 8.59 15.41
C VAL A 55 17.19 9.25 14.92
N ALA A 56 18.30 8.52 14.86
CA ALA A 56 19.56 9.06 14.33
C ALA A 56 19.44 9.48 12.86
N GLU A 57 18.82 8.65 12.01
CA GLU A 57 18.57 9.01 10.60
C GLU A 57 17.67 10.25 10.48
N VAL A 58 16.57 10.29 11.23
CA VAL A 58 15.64 11.43 11.21
C VAL A 58 16.32 12.72 11.71
N ASP A 59 17.10 12.65 12.79
CA ASP A 59 17.87 13.79 13.33
C ASP A 59 18.92 14.29 12.32
N GLU A 60 19.57 13.39 11.56
CA GLU A 60 20.55 13.75 10.53
C GLU A 60 19.91 14.43 9.30
N VAL A 61 18.75 13.93 8.86
CA VAL A 61 18.12 14.37 7.61
C VAL A 61 17.24 15.60 7.82
N VAL A 62 16.40 15.56 8.85
CA VAL A 62 15.39 16.59 9.13
C VAL A 62 15.91 17.62 10.13
N GLY A 63 16.64 17.15 11.15
CA GLY A 63 16.99 17.94 12.33
C GLY A 63 15.80 18.15 13.26
N ARG A 64 16.06 18.81 14.40
CA ARG A 64 15.07 18.94 15.50
C ARG A 64 14.18 20.19 15.45
N ASN A 65 14.46 21.11 14.54
CA ASN A 65 13.88 22.46 14.56
C ASN A 65 12.84 22.71 13.45
N ARG A 66 12.43 21.67 12.71
CA ARG A 66 11.44 21.79 11.63
C ARG A 66 10.63 20.52 11.47
N ILE A 67 9.49 20.67 10.80
CA ILE A 67 8.65 19.55 10.37
C ILE A 67 9.26 18.96 9.08
N PRO A 68 9.28 17.61 8.92
CA PRO A 68 9.68 16.99 7.66
C PRO A 68 8.83 17.45 6.48
N ASN A 69 9.41 17.46 5.28
CA ASN A 69 8.69 17.72 4.03
C ASN A 69 9.01 16.64 2.99
N GLU A 70 8.35 16.70 1.83
CA GLU A 70 8.47 15.69 0.77
C GLU A 70 9.90 15.47 0.29
N ALA A 71 10.73 16.53 0.23
CA ALA A 71 12.11 16.42 -0.23
C ALA A 71 13.02 15.64 0.73
N ASP A 72 12.57 15.40 1.97
CA ASP A 72 13.32 14.60 2.94
C ASP A 72 13.13 13.09 2.70
N LEU A 73 12.05 12.68 2.04
CA LEU A 73 11.65 11.26 1.94
C LEU A 73 12.73 10.40 1.27
N GLU A 74 13.34 10.88 0.19
CA GLU A 74 14.41 10.18 -0.53
C GLU A 74 15.66 9.95 0.33
N ARG A 75 15.80 10.71 1.42
CA ARG A 75 16.94 10.66 2.35
C ARG A 75 16.64 9.86 3.61
N LEU A 76 15.46 9.23 3.72
CA LEU A 76 15.04 8.42 4.88
C LEU A 76 14.91 6.92 4.56
N PRO A 77 15.92 6.26 3.95
CA PRO A 77 15.80 4.87 3.50
C PRO A 77 15.63 3.87 4.66
N TYR A 78 16.19 4.13 5.85
CA TYR A 78 16.02 3.25 6.99
C TYR A 78 14.61 3.37 7.59
N THR A 79 14.07 4.59 7.67
CA THR A 79 12.68 4.83 8.07
C THR A 79 11.71 4.11 7.13
N GLU A 80 11.97 4.15 5.82
CA GLU A 80 11.20 3.39 4.82
C GLU A 80 11.35 1.87 5.04
N ALA A 81 12.57 1.39 5.28
CA ALA A 81 12.82 -0.03 5.56
C ALA A 81 12.07 -0.51 6.82
N VAL A 82 11.97 0.30 7.87
CA VAL A 82 11.21 -0.04 9.09
C VAL A 82 9.71 -0.18 8.78
N LEU A 83 9.14 0.70 7.96
CA LEU A 83 7.75 0.58 7.49
C LEU A 83 7.53 -0.71 6.68
N TYR A 84 8.44 -1.01 5.74
CA TYR A 84 8.34 -2.25 4.96
C TYR A 84 8.49 -3.50 5.80
N GLU A 85 9.38 -3.49 6.80
CA GLU A 85 9.56 -4.63 7.69
C GLU A 85 8.33 -4.86 8.58
N ALA A 86 7.71 -3.78 9.06
CA ALA A 86 6.43 -3.86 9.76
C ALA A 86 5.34 -4.46 8.86
N MET A 87 5.25 -4.07 7.59
CA MET A 87 4.29 -4.67 6.64
C MET A 87 4.64 -6.12 6.25
N ARG A 88 5.92 -6.51 6.29
CA ARG A 88 6.35 -7.91 6.07
C ARG A 88 5.88 -8.81 7.21
N LEU A 89 5.99 -8.33 8.45
CA LEU A 89 5.59 -9.07 9.66
C LEU A 89 4.06 -9.02 9.88
N TYR A 90 3.46 -7.86 9.65
CA TYR A 90 2.05 -7.55 9.90
C TYR A 90 1.41 -6.92 8.66
N PRO A 91 1.20 -7.70 7.59
CA PRO A 91 0.64 -7.16 6.35
C PRO A 91 -0.79 -6.66 6.56
N PRO A 92 -1.11 -5.39 6.23
CA PRO A 92 -2.45 -4.83 6.43
C PRO A 92 -3.50 -5.50 5.53
N ALA A 93 -3.07 -6.08 4.40
CA ALA A 93 -3.89 -6.90 3.51
C ALA A 93 -3.27 -8.30 3.35
N HIS A 94 -3.69 -9.23 4.20
CA HIS A 94 -3.09 -10.57 4.30
C HIS A 94 -3.71 -11.60 3.33
N ILE A 95 -4.86 -11.30 2.71
CA ILE A 95 -5.53 -12.19 1.76
C ILE A 95 -5.92 -11.40 0.50
N THR A 96 -5.62 -11.96 -0.66
CA THR A 96 -6.21 -11.51 -1.92
C THR A 96 -6.80 -12.70 -2.65
N SER A 97 -8.13 -12.72 -2.78
CA SER A 97 -8.82 -13.81 -3.47
C SER A 97 -8.58 -13.76 -4.98
N ARG A 98 -8.58 -14.93 -5.61
CA ARG A 98 -8.58 -15.11 -7.06
C ARG A 98 -9.74 -16.03 -7.42
N LEU A 99 -10.47 -15.69 -8.48
CA LEU A 99 -11.46 -16.57 -9.09
C LEU A 99 -10.94 -17.00 -10.46
N VAL A 100 -10.91 -18.32 -10.71
CA VAL A 100 -10.50 -18.86 -12.00
C VAL A 100 -11.64 -18.63 -13.00
N GLN A 101 -11.32 -18.01 -14.14
CA GLN A 101 -12.32 -17.82 -15.19
C GLN A 101 -12.58 -19.15 -15.95
N PRO A 102 -13.82 -19.40 -16.40
CA PRO A 102 -14.17 -20.66 -17.08
C PRO A 102 -13.31 -21.01 -18.31
N ASP A 103 -12.91 -20.00 -19.09
CA ASP A 103 -12.05 -20.14 -20.28
C ASP A 103 -10.63 -20.64 -19.94
N ALA A 104 -10.10 -20.25 -18.78
CA ALA A 104 -8.82 -20.74 -18.28
C ALA A 104 -8.89 -22.24 -17.91
N ILE A 105 -10.06 -22.72 -17.48
CA ILE A 105 -10.29 -24.14 -17.16
C ILE A 105 -10.29 -24.98 -18.44
N GLU A 106 -10.93 -24.48 -19.51
CA GLU A 106 -10.99 -25.16 -20.80
C GLU A 106 -9.60 -25.31 -21.45
N ARG A 107 -8.77 -24.24 -21.42
CA ARG A 107 -7.37 -24.30 -21.90
C ARG A 107 -6.53 -25.33 -21.15
N CYS A 108 -6.72 -25.46 -19.83
CA CYS A 108 -6.01 -26.47 -19.04
C CYS A 108 -6.46 -27.90 -19.36
N ARG A 109 -7.74 -28.13 -19.69
CA ARG A 109 -8.23 -29.47 -20.09
C ARG A 109 -7.67 -29.93 -21.43
N VAL A 110 -7.47 -29.04 -22.40
CA VAL A 110 -6.92 -29.40 -23.72
C VAL A 110 -5.44 -29.85 -23.60
N ASN A 111 -4.63 -29.19 -22.77
CA ASN A 111 -3.22 -29.55 -22.61
C ASN A 111 -2.96 -30.91 -21.92
N ILE A 112 -3.93 -31.45 -21.18
CA ILE A 112 -3.80 -32.76 -20.50
C ILE A 112 -4.22 -33.92 -21.42
N LEU A 113 -4.91 -33.63 -22.54
CA LEU A 113 -5.33 -34.63 -23.52
C LEU A 113 -4.32 -34.85 -24.67
N TRP A 114 -3.27 -34.02 -24.77
CA TRP A 114 -2.21 -34.12 -25.79
C TRP A 114 -0.86 -34.62 -25.24
N SER A 115 -0.79 -35.06 -23.97
CA SER A 115 0.42 -35.65 -23.36
C SER A 115 0.37 -37.17 -23.20
N ARG A 116 -0.46 -37.86 -23.98
CA ARG A 116 -0.42 -39.33 -24.17
C ARG A 116 -0.23 -39.68 -25.63
#